data_AF-R6R0I2-F1
#
_entry.id   AF-R6R0I2-F1
#
_cell.length_a   1.000
_cell.length_b   1.000
_cell.length_c   1.000
_cell.angle_alpha   90.00
_cell.angle_beta   90.00
_cell.angle_gamma   90.00
#
_symmetry.space_group_name_H-M   'P 1'
#
loop_
_entity.id
_entity.type
_entity.pdbx_description
1 polymer ?
#
loop_
_entity_poly.entity_id
_entity_poly.type
_entity_poly.pdbx_seq_one_letter_code
_entity_poly.pdbx_strand_id
1 'polypeptide(L)'
;MNKEKHTLSVTQKYTLRYIINGCLWLLYSFFNLIPSKPIEILGTVLLLISTVCSFYVVLGKHESDDEMSIQHINLAKSLCLDILICSIMVAGIVSSFVSIPFYQTYGFLIAASLIISGLLFLKYEKEGC
;
A
#
# COMPACT_ATOMS: atom_id res chain seq x y z
N MET A 1 30.55 -0.51 21.04
CA MET A 1 29.38 0.24 21.54
C MET A 1 28.20 -0.13 20.64
N ASN A 2 27.12 -0.66 21.23
CA ASN A 2 26.05 -1.43 20.58
C ASN A 2 25.43 -0.69 19.38
N LYS A 3 25.46 -1.31 18.19
CA LYS A 3 24.49 -1.00 17.14
C LYS A 3 23.15 -1.50 17.64
N GLU A 4 22.36 -0.65 18.28
CA GLU A 4 20.93 -0.89 18.43
C GLU A 4 20.41 -1.25 17.03
N LYS A 5 20.05 -2.53 16.83
CA LYS A 5 19.29 -2.94 15.66
C LYS A 5 18.00 -2.14 15.79
N HIS A 6 17.86 -1.03 15.07
CA HIS A 6 16.65 -0.22 15.04
C HIS A 6 15.46 -1.13 14.78
N THR A 7 14.76 -1.50 15.86
CA THR A 7 13.51 -2.25 15.80
C THR A 7 12.43 -1.25 15.41
N LEU A 8 11.71 -1.53 14.34
CA LEU A 8 10.57 -0.70 13.97
C LEU A 8 9.46 -0.86 15.02
N SER A 9 8.88 0.26 15.45
CA SER A 9 7.64 0.19 16.22
C SER A 9 6.48 -0.30 15.36
N VAL A 10 5.40 -0.78 15.99
CA VAL A 10 4.20 -1.27 15.30
C VAL A 10 3.64 -0.22 14.33
N THR A 11 3.52 1.04 14.77
CA THR A 11 3.07 2.15 13.94
C THR A 11 4.02 2.46 12.79
N GLN A 12 5.33 2.42 13.01
CA GLN A 12 6.34 2.64 11.96
C GLN A 12 6.32 1.53 10.90
N LYS A 13 6.23 0.27 11.34
CA LYS A 13 6.08 -0.92 10.49
C LYS A 13 4.87 -0.77 9.58
N TYR A 14 3.71 -0.45 10.12
CA TYR A 14 2.48 -0.32 9.34
C TYR A 14 2.46 0.93 8.45
N THR A 15 3.01 2.05 8.92
CA THR A 15 3.19 3.26 8.09
C THR A 15 4.09 2.98 6.89
N LEU A 16 5.23 2.30 7.08
CA LEU A 16 6.13 1.93 5.99
C LEU A 16 5.46 0.96 5.02
N ARG A 17 4.77 -0.06 5.55
CA ARG A 17 4.13 -1.11 4.75
C ARG A 17 2.99 -0.61 3.89
N TYR A 18 2.18 0.29 4.42
CA TYR A 18 0.90 0.67 3.82
C TYR A 18 0.93 2.08 3.24
N ILE A 19 1.37 3.08 3.99
CA ILE A 19 1.35 4.47 3.53
C ILE A 19 2.51 4.72 2.56
N ILE A 20 3.75 4.43 2.95
CA ILE A 20 4.93 4.71 2.12
C ILE A 20 4.89 3.87 0.84
N ASN A 21 4.65 2.56 0.96
CA ASN A 21 4.46 1.71 -0.23
C ASN A 21 3.29 2.16 -1.08
N GLY A 22 2.15 2.52 -0.47
CA GLY A 22 1.00 3.04 -1.21
C GLY A 22 1.33 4.29 -2.02
N CYS A 23 2.10 5.22 -1.45
CA CYS A 23 2.61 6.41 -2.15
C CYS A 23 3.57 6.05 -3.30
N LEU A 24 4.46 5.07 -3.12
CA LEU A 24 5.34 4.60 -4.20
C LEU A 24 4.55 4.00 -5.36
N TRP A 25 3.53 3.19 -5.06
CA TRP A 25 2.59 2.65 -6.04
C TRP A 25 1.80 3.76 -6.75
N LEU A 26 1.37 4.79 -6.02
CA LEU A 26 0.65 5.92 -6.59
C LEU A 26 1.54 6.70 -7.57
N LEU A 27 2.78 6.98 -7.18
CA LEU A 27 3.73 7.69 -8.03
C LEU A 27 4.09 6.88 -9.28
N TYR A 28 4.31 5.57 -9.13
CA TYR A 28 4.46 4.65 -10.26
C TYR A 28 3.26 4.75 -11.21
N SER A 29 2.05 4.78 -10.68
CA SER A 29 0.82 4.81 -11.48
C SER A 29 0.71 6.08 -12.30
N PHE A 30 1.09 7.24 -11.75
CA PHE A 30 1.18 8.49 -12.52
C PHE A 30 2.23 8.41 -13.63
N PHE A 31 3.39 7.82 -13.36
CA PHE A 31 4.44 7.68 -14.36
C PHE A 31 4.05 6.72 -15.48
N ASN A 32 3.29 5.67 -15.16
CA ASN A 32 2.79 4.68 -16.12
C ASN A 32 1.78 5.27 -17.12
N LEU A 33 1.23 6.46 -16.87
CA LEU A 33 0.36 7.17 -17.81
C LEU A 33 1.13 7.91 -18.90
N ILE A 34 2.45 8.14 -18.73
CA ILE A 34 3.25 8.93 -19.65
C ILE A 34 4.08 8.00 -20.55
N PRO A 35 3.84 7.96 -21.87
CA PRO A 35 4.51 7.04 -22.79
C PRO A 35 5.93 7.55 -23.13
N SER A 36 6.85 7.45 -22.16
CA SER A 36 8.22 7.93 -22.28
C SER A 36 9.19 6.93 -21.66
N LYS A 37 10.18 6.47 -22.43
CA LYS A 37 11.16 5.45 -22.01
C LYS A 37 11.90 5.81 -20.70
N PRO A 38 12.41 7.04 -20.51
CA PRO A 38 12.98 7.45 -19.23
C PRO A 38 12.00 7.33 -18.05
N ILE A 39 10.72 7.66 -18.25
CA ILE A 39 9.69 7.63 -17.21
C ILE A 39 9.30 6.18 -16.88
N GLU A 40 9.22 5.30 -17.88
CA GLU A 40 9.03 3.86 -17.67
C GLU A 40 10.14 3.26 -16.79
N ILE A 41 11.41 3.64 -17.04
CA ILE A 41 12.56 3.20 -16.23
C ILE A 41 12.39 3.70 -14.79
N LEU A 42 12.04 4.98 -14.61
CA LEU A 42 11.83 5.57 -13.29
C LEU A 42 10.68 4.87 -12.53
N GLY A 43 9.58 4.57 -13.21
CA GLY A 43 8.47 3.80 -12.65
C GLY A 43 8.91 2.40 -12.19
N THR A 44 9.73 1.73 -12.98
CA THR A 44 10.30 0.41 -12.62
C THR A 44 11.17 0.50 -11.38
N VAL A 45 12.01 1.54 -11.25
CA VAL A 45 12.83 1.78 -10.06
C VAL A 45 11.96 2.01 -8.82
N LEU A 46 10.84 2.73 -8.92
CA LEU A 46 9.90 2.91 -7.80
C LEU A 46 9.29 1.59 -7.33
N LEU A 47 8.92 0.70 -8.25
CA LEU A 47 8.42 -0.62 -7.90
C LEU A 47 9.49 -1.49 -7.23
N LEU A 48 10.74 -1.41 -7.68
CA LEU A 48 11.86 -2.09 -7.02
C LEU A 48 12.05 -1.58 -5.59
N ILE A 49 11.99 -0.27 -5.36
CA ILE A 49 12.07 0.31 -4.02
C ILE A 49 10.89 -0.19 -3.15
N SER A 50 9.67 -0.16 -3.67
CA SER A 50 8.48 -0.65 -2.93
C SER A 50 8.59 -2.13 -2.59
N THR A 51 9.16 -2.92 -3.50
CA THR A 51 9.42 -4.35 -3.27
C THR A 51 10.42 -4.54 -2.13
N VAL A 52 11.54 -3.81 -2.14
CA VAL A 52 12.55 -3.84 -1.08
C VAL A 52 11.97 -3.39 0.27
N CYS A 53 11.19 -2.31 0.29
CA CYS A 53 10.49 -1.84 1.49
C CYS A 53 9.55 -2.92 2.05
N SER A 54 8.81 -3.60 1.18
CA SER A 54 7.91 -4.68 1.57
C SER A 54 8.67 -5.86 2.18
N PHE A 55 9.78 -6.28 1.57
CA PHE A 55 10.64 -7.33 2.14
C PHE A 55 11.27 -6.92 3.46
N TYR A 56 11.72 -5.66 3.57
CA TYR A 56 12.27 -5.13 4.82
C TYR A 56 11.25 -5.18 5.95
N VAL A 57 9.99 -4.87 5.69
CA VAL A 57 8.93 -4.99 6.71
C VAL A 57 8.65 -6.45 7.10
N VAL A 58 8.66 -7.37 6.14
CA VAL A 58 8.35 -8.79 6.39
C VAL A 58 9.49 -9.54 7.09
N LEU A 59 10.74 -9.23 6.73
CA LEU A 59 11.94 -9.94 7.22
C LEU A 59 12.70 -9.16 8.30
N GLY A 60 12.41 -7.88 8.47
CA GLY A 60 13.07 -6.99 9.42
C GLY A 60 12.65 -7.27 10.86
N LYS A 61 13.50 -6.86 11.80
CA LYS A 61 13.12 -6.88 13.22
C LYS A 61 12.16 -5.75 13.51
N HIS A 62 10.99 -6.09 14.02
CA HIS A 62 9.99 -5.15 14.48
C HIS A 62 9.49 -5.60 15.86
N GLU A 63 8.90 -4.66 16.59
CA GLU A 63 8.16 -5.00 17.82
C GLU A 63 7.06 -6.03 17.51
N SER A 64 6.73 -6.84 18.51
CA SER A 64 5.57 -7.73 18.42
C SER A 64 4.30 -6.89 18.41
N ASP A 65 3.42 -7.15 17.45
CA ASP A 65 2.11 -6.52 17.44
C ASP A 65 1.34 -7.01 18.69
N ASP A 66 0.72 -6.10 19.44
CA ASP A 66 -0.22 -6.49 20.49
C ASP A 66 -1.57 -6.93 19.90
N GLU A 67 -2.43 -7.57 20.71
CA GLU A 67 -3.69 -8.13 20.22
C GLU A 67 -4.59 -7.07 19.58
N MET A 68 -4.60 -5.85 20.14
CA MET A 68 -5.39 -4.72 19.64
C MET A 68 -4.88 -4.24 18.28
N SER A 69 -3.57 -4.04 18.12
CA SER A 69 -2.94 -3.68 16.84
C SER A 69 -3.25 -4.69 15.74
N ILE A 70 -3.26 -5.99 16.08
CA ILE A 70 -3.61 -7.07 15.14
C ILE A 70 -5.07 -6.96 14.72
N GLN A 71 -5.97 -6.70 15.66
CA GLN A 71 -7.40 -6.51 15.36
C GLN A 71 -7.62 -5.28 14.48
N HIS A 72 -7.01 -4.14 14.82
CA HIS A 72 -7.06 -2.90 14.04
C HIS A 72 -6.62 -3.08 12.60
N ILE A 73 -5.47 -3.71 12.37
CA ILE A 73 -4.96 -3.89 11.01
C ILE A 73 -5.82 -4.89 10.23
N ASN A 74 -6.35 -5.93 10.87
CA ASN A 74 -7.21 -6.90 10.21
C ASN A 74 -8.55 -6.28 9.82
N LEU A 75 -9.15 -5.47 10.69
CA LEU A 75 -10.36 -4.71 10.39
C LEU A 75 -10.12 -3.73 9.22
N ALA A 76 -9.04 -2.96 9.28
CA ALA A 76 -8.65 -2.02 8.23
C ALA A 76 -8.47 -2.72 6.86
N LYS A 77 -7.77 -3.86 6.84
CA LYS A 77 -7.59 -4.67 5.63
C LYS A 77 -8.89 -5.24 5.09
N SER A 78 -9.76 -5.75 5.96
CA SER A 78 -11.05 -6.33 5.55
C SER A 78 -11.92 -5.28 4.88
N LEU A 79 -12.11 -4.13 5.53
CA LEU A 79 -12.87 -3.01 4.96
C LEU A 79 -12.27 -2.54 3.64
N CYS A 80 -10.94 -2.45 3.57
CA CYS A 80 -10.27 -2.05 2.36
C CYS A 80 -10.43 -3.07 1.22
N LEU A 81 -10.43 -4.37 1.54
CA LEU A 81 -10.67 -5.43 0.57
C LEU A 81 -12.10 -5.35 0.02
N ASP A 82 -13.09 -5.14 0.89
CA ASP A 82 -14.48 -4.99 0.48
C ASP A 82 -14.65 -3.78 -0.44
N ILE A 83 -14.06 -2.63 -0.11
CA ILE A 83 -14.05 -1.43 -0.95
C ILE A 83 -13.35 -1.70 -2.28
N LEU A 84 -12.23 -2.41 -2.28
CA LEU A 84 -11.47 -2.73 -3.49
C LEU A 84 -12.28 -3.63 -4.42
N ILE A 85 -12.94 -4.67 -3.89
CA ILE A 85 -13.80 -5.56 -4.67
C ILE A 85 -14.96 -4.77 -5.28
N CYS A 86 -15.63 -3.94 -4.48
CA CYS A 86 -16.69 -3.06 -4.98
C CYS A 86 -16.19 -2.14 -6.11
N SER A 87 -15.01 -1.54 -5.93
CA SER A 87 -14.40 -0.65 -6.92
C SER A 87 -14.06 -1.37 -8.22
N ILE A 88 -13.53 -2.60 -8.14
CA ILE A 88 -13.24 -3.43 -9.32
C ILE A 88 -14.53 -3.83 -10.02
N MET A 89 -15.59 -4.18 -9.30
CA MET A 89 -16.89 -4.50 -9.89
C MET A 89 -17.47 -3.30 -10.66
N VAL A 90 -17.43 -2.11 -10.06
CA VAL A 90 -17.86 -0.86 -10.73
C VAL A 90 -17.01 -0.59 -11.96
N ALA A 91 -15.68 -0.71 -11.86
CA ALA A 91 -14.78 -0.55 -12.99
C ALA A 91 -15.07 -1.56 -14.11
N GLY A 92 -15.38 -2.81 -13.77
CA GLY A 92 -15.79 -3.86 -14.71
C GLY A 92 -17.07 -3.51 -15.46
N ILE A 93 -18.09 -3.03 -14.75
CA ILE A 93 -19.35 -2.55 -15.38
C ILE A 93 -19.05 -1.40 -16.34
N VAL A 94 -18.31 -0.39 -15.89
CA VAL A 94 -17.94 0.77 -16.74
C VAL A 94 -17.11 0.32 -17.94
N SER A 95 -16.24 -0.68 -17.78
CA SER A 95 -15.42 -1.19 -18.87
C SER A 95 -16.22 -1.83 -20.01
N SER A 96 -17.46 -2.25 -19.73
CA SER A 96 -18.39 -2.76 -20.76
C SER A 96 -18.90 -1.65 -21.69
N PHE A 97 -18.81 -0.39 -21.25
CA PHE A 97 -19.24 0.78 -22.01
C PHE A 97 -18.06 1.60 -22.55
N VAL A 98 -16.90 1.56 -21.86
CA VAL A 98 -15.71 2.34 -22.20
C VAL A 98 -14.48 1.45 -22.15
N SER A 99 -13.67 1.44 -23.20
CA SER A 99 -12.40 0.70 -23.19
C SER A 99 -11.40 1.35 -22.22
N ILE A 100 -11.28 0.80 -21.02
CA ILE A 100 -10.31 1.21 -20.01
C ILE A 100 -9.11 0.25 -20.01
N PRO A 101 -7.88 0.72 -20.29
CA PRO A 101 -6.70 -0.13 -20.19
C PRO A 101 -6.39 -0.48 -18.73
N PHE A 102 -6.71 -1.71 -18.32
CA PHE A 102 -6.48 -2.20 -16.95
C PHE A 102 -4.99 -2.12 -16.53
N TYR A 103 -4.08 -2.40 -17.47
CA TYR A 103 -2.64 -2.28 -17.26
C TYR A 103 -2.20 -0.85 -16.86
N GLN A 104 -2.93 0.19 -17.25
CA GLN A 104 -2.59 1.56 -16.84
C GLN A 104 -3.21 1.95 -15.49
N THR A 105 -4.23 1.23 -15.04
CA THR A 105 -5.08 1.61 -13.90
C THR A 105 -4.89 0.74 -12.66
N TYR A 106 -4.39 -0.49 -12.79
CA TYR A 106 -4.24 -1.42 -11.66
C TYR A 106 -3.35 -0.86 -10.54
N GLY A 107 -2.31 -0.09 -10.88
CA GLY A 107 -1.42 0.53 -9.91
C GLY A 107 -2.15 1.50 -8.99
N PHE A 108 -3.14 2.25 -9.51
CA PHE A 108 -3.96 3.15 -8.71
C PHE A 108 -4.84 2.40 -7.71
N LEU A 109 -5.38 1.25 -8.11
CA LEU A 109 -6.18 0.39 -7.22
C LEU A 109 -5.33 -0.16 -6.07
N ILE A 110 -4.12 -0.64 -6.38
CA ILE A 110 -3.18 -1.12 -5.36
C ILE A 110 -2.78 0.02 -4.43
N ALA A 111 -2.41 1.18 -4.97
CA ALA A 111 -2.04 2.36 -4.19
C ALA A 111 -3.16 2.78 -3.22
N ALA A 112 -4.39 2.91 -3.72
CA ALA A 112 -5.55 3.24 -2.91
C ALA A 112 -5.76 2.22 -1.79
N SER A 113 -5.66 0.92 -2.11
CA SER A 113 -5.86 -0.13 -1.11
C SER A 113 -4.85 -0.07 0.03
N LEU A 114 -3.58 0.21 -0.29
CA LEU A 114 -2.51 0.32 0.69
C LEU A 114 -2.67 1.58 1.55
N ILE A 115 -2.91 2.74 0.93
CA ILE A 115 -3.04 4.02 1.65
C ILE A 115 -4.25 3.98 2.58
N ILE A 116 -5.41 3.53 2.10
CA ILE A 116 -6.64 3.44 2.91
C ILE A 116 -6.42 2.51 4.11
N SER A 117 -5.83 1.32 3.88
CA SER A 117 -5.52 0.38 4.98
C SER A 117 -4.61 1.01 6.03
N GLY A 118 -3.58 1.75 5.60
CA GLY A 118 -2.64 2.42 6.51
C GLY A 118 -3.29 3.56 7.30
N LEU A 119 -4.12 4.39 6.64
CA LEU A 119 -4.82 5.50 7.28
C LEU A 119 -5.87 4.99 8.28
N LEU A 120 -6.63 3.95 7.94
CA LEU A 120 -7.60 3.33 8.85
C LEU A 120 -6.90 2.73 10.07
N PHE A 121 -5.77 2.04 9.87
CA PHE A 121 -4.97 1.54 10.99
C PHE A 121 -4.53 2.67 11.94
N LEU A 122 -3.95 3.76 11.40
CA LEU A 122 -3.53 4.90 12.22
C LEU A 122 -4.70 5.57 12.96
N LYS A 123 -5.89 5.57 12.35
CA LYS A 123 -7.10 6.07 12.98
C LYS A 123 -7.50 5.20 14.18
N TYR A 124 -7.61 3.88 13.98
CA TYR A 124 -7.99 2.95 15.04
C TYR A 124 -6.99 2.96 16.20
N GLU A 125 -5.69 3.01 15.87
CA GLU A 125 -4.63 3.06 16.88
C GLU A 125 -4.69 4.33 17.74
N LYS A 126 -5.10 5.46 17.14
CA LYS A 126 -5.24 6.73 17.86
C LYS A 126 -6.51 6.77 18.71
N GLU A 127 -7.58 6.11 18.26
CA GLU A 127 -8.86 6.06 18.94
C GLU A 127 -8.89 5.02 20.08
N GLY A 128 -7.95 4.06 20.09
CA GLY A 128 -7.83 3.03 21.14
C GLY A 128 -9.04 2.09 21.18
N CYS A 129 -9.67 1.87 20.01
CA CYS A 129 -10.86 1.05 19.86
C CYS A 129 -10.59 -0.46 19.85
#